data_AF-A0A1G3QW09-F1
#
_entry.id   AF-A0A1G3QW09-F1
#
_cell.length_a   1.000
_cell.length_b   1.000
_cell.length_c   1.000
_cell.angle_alpha   90.00
_cell.angle_beta   90.00
_cell.angle_gamma   90.00
#
_symmetry.space_group_name_H-M   'P 1'
#
loop_
_entity.id
_entity.type
_entity.pdbx_description
1 polymer ?
#
loop_
_entity_poly.entity_id
_entity_poly.type
_entity_poly.pdbx_seq_one_letter_code
_entity_poly.pdbx_strand_id
1 'polypeptide(L)'
;EGLVMLAGAALLTTLIVWMAGKRDAAVKLEHGVERHLAPGGSHGVGLFLLVFLSVVREGVESVIFLGAARFGTGSGSLWGALAGLAAASLLGFLLFRGAVRVRLGLFFTVTNVLLLLFAAGLVAHGLHELVEAGWLPALVDPVWDLNPLLPEQGLLGSLLRGLFGYNGNPSLLELLGYAAYAAVAASLWRSLARKRRTPV
;
A
#
# COMPACT_ATOMS: atom_id res chain seq x y z
N GLU A 1 -16.27 -8.97 -6.90
CA GLU A 1 -14.91 -9.12 -6.33
C GLU A 1 -14.68 -8.25 -5.08
N GLY A 2 -15.64 -7.41 -4.70
CA GLY A 2 -15.51 -6.45 -3.60
C GLY A 2 -15.22 -7.02 -2.20
N LEU A 3 -15.71 -8.21 -1.83
CA LEU A 3 -15.37 -8.81 -0.53
C LEU A 3 -13.86 -9.08 -0.37
N VAL A 4 -13.19 -9.46 -1.46
CA VAL A 4 -11.73 -9.70 -1.47
C VAL A 4 -10.99 -8.38 -1.28
N MET A 5 -11.46 -7.31 -1.92
CA MET A 5 -10.90 -5.96 -1.75
C MET A 5 -11.07 -5.44 -0.32
N LEU A 6 -12.23 -5.66 0.29
CA LEU A 6 -12.49 -5.30 1.69
C LEU A 6 -11.62 -6.11 2.66
N ALA A 7 -11.43 -7.41 2.42
CA ALA A 7 -10.50 -8.23 3.18
C ALA A 7 -9.06 -7.73 3.04
N GLY A 8 -8.63 -7.37 1.82
CA GLY A 8 -7.35 -6.74 1.55
C GLY A 8 -7.17 -5.42 2.31
N ALA A 9 -8.19 -4.56 2.32
CA ALA A 9 -8.18 -3.33 3.10
C ALA A 9 -8.07 -3.59 4.61
N ALA A 10 -8.73 -4.62 5.15
CA ALA A 10 -8.62 -4.99 6.56
C ALA A 10 -7.20 -5.48 6.93
N LEU A 11 -6.59 -6.29 6.07
CA LEU A 11 -5.20 -6.74 6.25
C LEU A 11 -4.23 -5.55 6.23
N LEU A 12 -4.38 -4.65 5.26
CA LEU A 12 -3.57 -3.43 5.19
C LEU A 12 -3.76 -2.53 6.41
N THR A 13 -5.00 -2.36 6.87
CA THR A 13 -5.31 -1.60 8.09
C THR A 13 -4.59 -2.18 9.30
N THR A 14 -4.57 -3.51 9.42
CA THR A 14 -3.86 -4.21 10.49
C THR A 14 -2.35 -3.92 10.43
N LEU A 15 -1.76 -3.95 9.24
CA LEU A 15 -0.35 -3.59 9.03
C LEU A 15 -0.06 -2.14 9.40
N ILE A 16 -0.92 -1.21 9.00
CA ILE A 16 -0.80 0.23 9.31
C ILE A 16 -0.81 0.45 10.83
N VAL A 17 -1.76 -0.18 11.55
CA VAL A 17 -1.85 -0.09 13.01
C VAL A 17 -0.63 -0.72 13.69
N TRP A 18 -0.19 -1.88 13.21
CA TRP A 18 0.99 -2.58 13.74
C TRP A 18 2.28 -1.76 13.56
N MET A 19 2.48 -1.19 12.37
CA MET A 19 3.63 -0.32 12.08
C MET A 19 3.58 0.98 12.88
N ALA A 20 2.40 1.59 13.03
CA ALA A 20 2.23 2.79 13.85
C ALA A 20 2.59 2.52 15.33
N GLY A 21 2.33 1.32 15.84
CA GLY A 21 2.68 0.90 17.20
C GLY A 21 4.17 0.59 17.42
N LYS A 22 4.92 0.21 16.38
CA LYS A 22 6.31 -0.28 16.47
C LYS A 22 7.38 0.65 15.89
N ARG A 23 7.10 1.94 15.71
CA ARG A 23 8.06 2.91 15.15
C ARG A 23 9.41 2.97 15.87
N ASP A 24 9.46 2.73 17.19
CA ASP A 24 10.72 2.68 17.95
C ASP A 24 11.43 1.33 17.87
N ALA A 25 10.72 0.26 17.46
CA ALA A 25 11.32 -1.05 17.29
C ALA A 25 12.36 -1.03 16.16
N ALA A 26 12.14 -0.22 15.12
CA ALA A 26 13.14 -0.01 14.06
C ALA A 26 14.47 0.56 14.63
N VAL A 27 14.39 1.54 15.52
CA VAL A 27 15.57 2.15 16.18
C VAL A 27 16.25 1.16 17.14
N LYS A 28 15.48 0.34 17.86
CA LYS A 28 16.03 -0.70 18.74
C LYS A 28 16.65 -1.87 17.96
N LEU A 29 16.11 -2.19 16.79
CA LEU A 29 16.65 -3.22 15.89
C LEU A 29 17.98 -2.78 15.28
N GLU A 30 18.14 -1.50 14.93
CA GLU A 30 19.41 -0.94 14.46
C GLU A 30 20.54 -1.12 15.50
N HIS A 31 20.30 -0.67 16.73
CA HIS A 31 21.26 -0.87 17.84
C HIS A 31 21.44 -2.34 18.21
N GLY A 32 20.42 -3.17 18.02
CA GLY A 32 20.48 -4.62 18.21
C GLY A 32 21.40 -5.27 17.18
N VAL A 33 21.25 -4.93 15.91
CA VAL A 33 22.06 -5.47 14.81
C VAL A 33 23.53 -5.06 14.97
N GLU A 34 23.83 -3.80 15.29
CA GLU A 34 25.21 -3.34 15.53
C GLU A 34 25.89 -4.08 16.68
N ARG A 35 25.18 -4.34 17.79
CA ARG A 35 25.74 -5.06 18.95
C ARG A 35 25.98 -6.54 18.66
N HIS A 36 25.21 -7.14 17.75
CA HIS A 36 25.28 -8.57 17.43
C HIS A 36 26.13 -8.88 16.19
N LEU A 37 26.53 -7.86 15.41
CA LEU A 37 27.53 -7.96 14.34
C LEU A 37 28.97 -7.66 14.81
N ALA A 38 29.17 -7.40 16.11
CA ALA A 38 30.50 -7.28 16.70
C ALA A 38 31.31 -8.59 16.52
N PRO A 39 32.65 -8.51 16.37
CA PRO A 39 33.48 -9.69 16.10
C PRO A 39 33.34 -10.75 17.21
N GLY A 40 32.70 -11.88 16.90
CA GLY A 40 32.50 -13.01 17.84
C GLY A 40 31.08 -13.58 17.94
N GLY A 41 30.07 -12.93 17.35
CA GLY A 41 28.68 -13.43 17.35
C GLY A 41 28.38 -14.45 16.23
N SER A 42 27.80 -15.61 16.56
CA SER A 42 27.51 -16.71 15.61
C SER A 42 26.22 -16.53 14.76
N HIS A 43 25.62 -15.34 14.74
CA HIS A 43 24.27 -15.12 14.21
C HIS A 43 24.21 -14.50 12.80
N GLY A 44 25.34 -14.29 12.12
CA GLY A 44 25.38 -13.77 10.74
C GLY A 44 24.60 -14.62 9.73
N VAL A 45 24.53 -15.94 9.95
CA VAL A 45 23.73 -16.87 9.14
C VAL A 45 22.24 -16.59 9.27
N GLY A 46 21.76 -16.20 10.46
CA GLY A 46 20.34 -15.88 10.69
C GLY A 46 19.91 -14.61 9.94
N LEU A 47 20.75 -13.56 9.96
CA LEU A 47 20.50 -12.34 9.20
C LEU A 47 20.55 -12.61 7.68
N PHE A 48 21.53 -13.39 7.23
CA PHE A 48 21.63 -13.81 5.83
C PHE A 48 20.37 -14.55 5.38
N LEU A 49 19.94 -15.58 6.12
CA LEU A 49 18.74 -16.36 5.79
C LEU A 49 17.48 -15.51 5.80
N LEU A 50 17.34 -14.59 6.76
CA LEU A 50 16.20 -13.68 6.84
C LEU A 50 16.11 -12.80 5.57
N VAL A 51 17.22 -12.17 5.17
CA VAL A 51 17.27 -11.31 3.99
C VAL A 51 17.05 -12.15 2.73
N PHE A 52 17.72 -13.29 2.61
CA PHE A 52 17.58 -14.19 1.46
C PHE A 52 16.14 -14.67 1.27
N LEU A 53 15.51 -15.21 2.32
CA LEU A 53 14.12 -15.68 2.26
C LEU A 53 13.15 -14.55 1.97
N SER A 54 13.39 -13.35 2.50
CA SER A 54 12.54 -12.18 2.22
C SER A 54 12.62 -11.79 0.74
N VAL A 55 13.82 -11.74 0.17
CA VAL A 55 14.01 -11.42 -1.26
C VAL A 55 13.39 -12.49 -2.15
N VAL A 56 13.59 -13.77 -1.83
CA VAL A 56 13.00 -14.89 -2.59
C VAL A 56 11.47 -14.84 -2.53
N ARG A 57 10.87 -14.59 -1.36
CA ARG A 57 9.41 -14.46 -1.21
C ARG A 57 8.86 -13.37 -2.12
N GLU A 58 9.38 -12.15 -2.03
CA GLU A 58 8.88 -11.03 -2.83
C GLU A 58 9.10 -11.25 -4.34
N GLY A 59 10.21 -11.92 -4.71
CA GLY A 59 10.47 -12.34 -6.08
C GLY A 59 9.44 -13.34 -6.60
N VAL A 60 9.11 -14.37 -5.81
CA VAL A 60 8.09 -15.38 -6.16
C VAL A 60 6.70 -14.76 -6.29
N GLU A 61 6.30 -13.91 -5.34
CA GLU A 61 5.02 -13.20 -5.38
C GLU A 61 4.92 -12.32 -6.64
N SER A 62 5.98 -11.59 -6.98
CA SER A 62 6.03 -10.77 -8.21
C SER A 62 5.83 -11.59 -9.48
N VAL A 63 6.48 -12.76 -9.58
CA VAL A 63 6.34 -13.66 -10.74
C VAL A 63 4.91 -14.22 -10.83
N ILE A 64 4.32 -14.61 -9.70
CA ILE A 64 2.94 -15.14 -9.66
C ILE A 64 1.94 -14.05 -10.06
N PHE A 65 2.07 -12.83 -9.54
CA PHE A 65 1.16 -11.72 -9.88
C PHE A 65 1.30 -11.27 -11.34
N LEU A 66 2.52 -11.17 -11.86
CA LEU A 66 2.74 -10.88 -13.29
C LEU A 66 2.22 -12.01 -14.18
N GLY A 67 2.34 -13.27 -13.73
CA GLY A 67 1.76 -14.43 -14.40
C GLY A 67 0.23 -14.36 -14.42
N ALA A 68 -0.40 -14.06 -13.28
CA ALA A 68 -1.85 -13.90 -13.17
C ALA A 68 -2.38 -12.76 -14.07
N ALA A 69 -1.66 -11.64 -14.14
CA ALA A 69 -2.05 -10.49 -14.96
C ALA A 69 -2.13 -10.81 -16.48
N ARG A 70 -1.38 -11.80 -16.95
CA ARG A 70 -1.45 -12.25 -18.37
C ARG A 70 -2.75 -12.96 -18.72
N PHE A 71 -3.46 -13.54 -17.75
CA PHE A 71 -4.75 -14.18 -18.01
C PHE A 71 -5.88 -13.15 -18.15
N GLY A 72 -5.72 -11.95 -17.58
CA GLY A 72 -6.72 -10.87 -17.66
C GLY A 72 -6.50 -9.86 -18.79
N THR A 73 -5.34 -9.86 -19.45
CA THR A 73 -4.97 -8.85 -20.46
C THR A 73 -4.36 -9.50 -21.70
N GLY A 74 -4.80 -9.12 -22.90
CA GLY A 74 -4.34 -9.69 -24.17
C GLY A 74 -2.84 -9.51 -24.47
N SER A 75 -2.41 -9.83 -25.69
CA SER A 75 -0.99 -9.90 -26.13
C SER A 75 -0.12 -8.65 -25.90
N GLY A 76 -0.71 -7.47 -25.65
CA GLY A 76 0.02 -6.25 -25.24
C GLY A 76 0.60 -6.29 -23.81
N SER A 77 0.25 -7.30 -23.02
CA SER A 77 0.61 -7.44 -21.60
C SER A 77 2.13 -7.51 -21.32
N LEU A 78 2.93 -8.08 -22.23
CA LEU A 78 4.36 -8.30 -21.97
C LEU A 78 5.18 -7.00 -21.93
N TRP A 79 4.96 -6.09 -22.88
CA TRP A 79 5.68 -4.81 -22.93
C TRP A 79 5.27 -3.90 -21.77
N GLY A 80 3.98 -3.90 -21.40
CA GLY A 80 3.49 -3.21 -20.20
C GLY A 80 4.14 -3.74 -18.92
N ALA A 81 4.24 -5.07 -18.78
CA ALA A 81 4.90 -5.70 -17.64
C ALA A 81 6.40 -5.35 -17.56
N LEU A 82 7.12 -5.39 -18.69
CA LEU A 82 8.54 -5.02 -18.73
C LEU A 82 8.76 -3.53 -18.41
N ALA A 83 7.93 -2.64 -18.97
CA ALA A 83 7.98 -1.22 -18.67
C ALA A 83 7.66 -0.93 -17.20
N GLY A 84 6.64 -1.61 -16.63
CA GLY A 84 6.30 -1.53 -15.23
C GLY A 84 7.43 -2.02 -14.31
N LEU A 85 8.06 -3.15 -14.65
CA LEU A 85 9.20 -3.69 -13.90
C LEU A 85 10.41 -2.76 -13.95
N ALA A 86 10.70 -2.17 -15.12
CA ALA A 86 11.78 -1.19 -15.27
C ALA A 86 11.49 0.07 -14.44
N ALA A 87 10.26 0.58 -14.48
CA ALA A 87 9.83 1.73 -13.68
C ALA A 87 9.90 1.45 -12.17
N ALA A 88 9.42 0.28 -11.73
CA ALA A 88 9.49 -0.16 -10.34
C ALA A 88 10.94 -0.30 -9.87
N SER A 89 11.82 -0.86 -10.69
CA SER A 89 13.26 -1.00 -10.39
C SER A 89 13.94 0.37 -10.28
N LEU A 90 13.62 1.30 -11.20
CA LEU A 90 14.15 2.67 -11.17
C LEU A 90 13.65 3.42 -9.91
N LEU A 91 12.36 3.36 -9.61
CA LEU A 91 11.78 3.96 -8.41
C LEU A 91 12.38 3.36 -7.14
N GLY A 92 12.55 2.04 -7.09
CA GLY A 92 13.20 1.33 -5.99
C GLY A 92 14.65 1.79 -5.79
N PHE A 93 15.41 1.96 -6.87
CA PHE A 93 16.77 2.48 -6.81
C PHE A 93 16.82 3.94 -6.33
N LEU A 94 15.94 4.81 -6.84
CA LEU A 94 15.83 6.20 -6.40
C LEU A 94 15.44 6.30 -4.92
N LEU A 95 14.48 5.48 -4.49
CA LEU A 95 14.07 5.38 -3.09
C LEU A 95 15.21 4.86 -2.21
N PHE A 96 15.96 3.83 -2.63
CA PHE A 96 17.12 3.33 -1.88
C PHE A 96 18.17 4.42 -1.71
N ARG A 97 18.52 5.12 -2.79
CA ARG A 97 19.50 6.21 -2.78
C ARG A 97 19.02 7.41 -1.95
N GLY A 98 17.70 7.65 -1.91
CA GLY A 98 17.07 8.67 -1.09
C GLY A 98 16.95 8.28 0.39
N ALA A 99 16.62 7.02 0.68
CA ALA A 99 16.38 6.50 2.03
C ALA A 99 17.62 6.63 2.91
N VAL A 100 18.82 6.46 2.34
CA VAL A 100 20.11 6.67 3.04
C VAL A 100 20.26 8.10 3.57
N ARG A 101 19.56 9.10 2.99
CA ARG A 101 19.59 10.50 3.45
C ARG A 101 18.33 10.96 4.18
N VAL A 102 17.29 10.14 4.24
CA VAL A 102 15.99 10.52 4.82
C VAL A 102 15.92 10.07 6.28
N ARG A 103 15.42 10.96 7.15
CA ARG A 103 15.12 10.60 8.54
C ARG A 103 14.17 9.41 8.58
N LEU A 104 14.56 8.33 9.24
CA LEU A 104 13.80 7.08 9.31
C LEU A 104 12.33 7.31 9.75
N GLY A 105 12.11 8.23 10.69
CA GLY A 105 10.76 8.61 11.14
C GLY A 105 9.89 9.30 10.07
N LEU A 106 10.50 10.07 9.15
CA LEU A 106 9.79 10.67 8.02
C LEU A 106 9.40 9.59 7.00
N PHE A 107 10.32 8.68 6.69
CA PHE A 107 10.06 7.54 5.80
C PHE A 107 8.86 6.72 6.27
N PHE A 108 8.85 6.28 7.54
CA PHE A 108 7.72 5.54 8.10
C PHE A 108 6.42 6.35 8.12
N THR A 109 6.51 7.67 8.23
CA THR A 109 5.31 8.53 8.20
C THR A 109 4.73 8.57 6.80
N VAL A 110 5.55 8.85 5.78
CA VAL A 110 5.12 8.94 4.38
C VAL A 110 4.55 7.60 3.90
N THR A 111 5.27 6.49 4.13
CA THR A 111 4.80 5.15 3.72
C THR A 111 3.47 4.80 4.38
N ASN A 112 3.29 5.14 5.66
CA ASN A 112 2.04 4.86 6.36
C ASN A 112 0.86 5.70 5.83
N VAL A 113 1.10 6.95 5.41
CA VAL A 113 0.07 7.77 4.75
C VAL A 113 -0.29 7.18 3.39
N LEU A 114 0.70 6.77 2.58
CA LEU A 114 0.44 6.14 1.28
C LEU A 114 -0.36 4.85 1.41
N LEU A 115 0.01 3.97 2.36
CA LEU A 115 -0.73 2.74 2.63
C LEU A 115 -2.18 3.01 3.06
N LEU A 116 -2.42 4.07 3.83
CA LEU A 116 -3.76 4.47 4.25
C LEU A 116 -4.61 4.91 3.06
N LEU A 117 -4.06 5.73 2.16
CA LEU A 117 -4.78 6.15 0.95
C LEU A 117 -5.07 4.98 0.02
N PHE A 118 -4.12 4.05 -0.13
CA PHE A 118 -4.31 2.83 -0.90
C PHE A 118 -5.43 1.96 -0.32
N ALA A 119 -5.42 1.73 1.00
CA ALA A 119 -6.47 0.97 1.67
C ALA A 119 -7.84 1.66 1.57
N ALA A 120 -7.90 3.00 1.62
CA ALA A 120 -9.12 3.76 1.37
C ALA A 120 -9.65 3.51 -0.06
N GLY A 121 -8.74 3.47 -1.04
CA GLY A 121 -9.06 3.15 -2.43
C GLY A 121 -9.64 1.74 -2.60
N LEU A 122 -9.06 0.74 -1.93
CA LEU A 122 -9.58 -0.63 -1.90
C LEU A 122 -10.99 -0.69 -1.28
N VAL A 123 -11.26 0.10 -0.23
CA VAL A 123 -12.61 0.16 0.36
C VAL A 123 -13.61 0.75 -0.62
N ALA A 124 -13.26 1.86 -1.30
CA ALA A 124 -14.13 2.47 -2.30
C ALA A 124 -14.45 1.49 -3.44
N HIS A 125 -13.42 0.87 -4.03
CA HIS A 125 -13.62 -0.13 -5.10
C HIS A 125 -14.39 -1.36 -4.59
N GLY A 126 -14.12 -1.81 -3.37
CA GLY A 126 -14.87 -2.89 -2.75
C GLY A 126 -16.36 -2.56 -2.61
N LEU A 127 -16.70 -1.33 -2.20
CA LEU A 127 -18.07 -0.88 -2.11
C LEU A 127 -18.74 -0.74 -3.48
N HIS A 128 -18.02 -0.23 -4.49
CA HIS A 128 -18.49 -0.16 -5.87
C HIS A 128 -18.95 -1.54 -6.37
N GLU A 129 -18.09 -2.54 -6.22
CA GLU A 129 -18.38 -3.93 -6.55
C GLU A 129 -19.57 -4.52 -5.79
N LEU A 130 -19.79 -4.13 -4.53
CA LEU A 130 -20.96 -4.57 -3.75
C LEU A 130 -22.26 -3.90 -4.23
N VAL A 131 -22.18 -2.65 -4.72
CA VAL A 131 -23.31 -1.97 -5.35
C VAL A 131 -23.66 -2.63 -6.68
N GLU A 132 -22.67 -2.92 -7.52
CA GLU A 132 -22.87 -3.64 -8.79
C GLU A 132 -23.44 -5.05 -8.59
N ALA A 133 -23.03 -5.74 -7.52
CA ALA A 133 -23.59 -7.03 -7.13
C ALA A 133 -25.02 -6.96 -6.57
N GLY A 134 -25.60 -5.77 -6.42
CA GLY A 134 -26.95 -5.54 -5.88
C GLY A 134 -27.07 -5.76 -4.37
N TRP A 135 -25.94 -5.88 -3.65
CA TRP A 135 -25.93 -6.05 -2.19
C TRP A 135 -26.13 -4.72 -1.46
N LEU A 136 -25.77 -3.61 -2.10
CA LEU A 136 -25.93 -2.25 -1.59
C LEU A 136 -26.69 -1.40 -2.61
N PRO A 137 -27.61 -0.52 -2.16
CA PRO A 137 -28.30 0.37 -3.07
C PRO A 137 -27.35 1.43 -3.64
N ALA A 138 -27.44 1.68 -4.95
CA ALA A 138 -26.83 2.86 -5.55
C ALA A 138 -27.66 4.09 -5.14
N LEU A 139 -27.15 4.90 -4.19
CA LEU A 139 -27.85 6.09 -3.72
C LEU A 139 -27.86 7.20 -4.79
N VAL A 140 -26.66 7.56 -5.26
CA VAL A 140 -26.43 8.55 -6.33
C VAL A 140 -25.24 8.06 -7.13
N ASP A 141 -25.47 7.81 -8.42
CA ASP A 141 -24.47 7.30 -9.34
C ASP A 141 -24.73 7.84 -10.76
N PRO A 142 -23.84 8.65 -11.35
CA PRO A 142 -22.59 9.18 -10.81
C PRO A 142 -22.77 10.50 -10.02
N VAL A 143 -21.89 10.77 -9.04
CA VAL A 143 -21.87 12.06 -8.30
C VAL A 143 -21.23 13.18 -9.11
N TRP A 144 -20.17 12.87 -9.83
CA TRP A 144 -19.50 13.76 -10.78
C TRP A 144 -18.94 12.93 -11.95
N ASP A 145 -18.54 13.58 -13.04
CA ASP A 145 -17.84 12.93 -14.14
C ASP A 145 -16.57 13.71 -14.49
N LEU A 146 -15.41 13.13 -14.16
CA LEU A 146 -14.07 13.65 -14.43
C LEU A 146 -13.42 12.95 -15.63
N ASN A 147 -14.06 11.93 -16.22
CA ASN A 147 -13.51 11.21 -17.36
C ASN A 147 -13.16 12.10 -18.57
N PRO A 148 -13.89 13.20 -18.87
CA PRO A 148 -13.52 14.11 -19.96
C PRO A 148 -12.19 14.82 -19.75
N LEU A 149 -11.76 15.04 -18.50
CA LEU A 149 -10.53 15.75 -18.14
C LEU A 149 -9.39 14.79 -17.82
N LEU A 150 -9.69 13.71 -17.09
CA LEU A 150 -8.71 12.72 -16.64
C LEU A 150 -9.31 11.31 -16.80
N PRO A 151 -9.15 10.71 -18.00
CA PRO A 151 -9.72 9.40 -18.31
C PRO A 151 -9.12 8.31 -17.42
N GLU A 152 -9.95 7.48 -16.82
CA GLU A 152 -9.50 6.34 -16.00
C GLU A 152 -8.60 5.36 -16.76
N GLN A 153 -8.87 5.18 -18.05
CA GLN A 153 -8.14 4.27 -18.93
C GLN A 153 -6.79 4.84 -19.37
N GLY A 154 -6.55 6.14 -19.11
CA GLY A 154 -5.28 6.79 -19.39
C GLY A 154 -4.17 6.29 -18.48
N LEU A 155 -2.92 6.56 -18.89
CA LEU A 155 -1.73 6.21 -18.09
C LEU A 155 -1.80 6.77 -16.67
N LEU A 156 -2.17 8.04 -16.52
CA LEU A 156 -2.27 8.69 -15.22
C LEU A 156 -3.52 8.21 -14.45
N GLY A 157 -4.66 8.07 -15.13
CA GLY A 157 -5.91 7.61 -14.52
C GLY A 157 -5.78 6.21 -13.92
N SER A 158 -5.18 5.26 -14.65
CA SER A 158 -4.97 3.89 -14.20
C SER A 158 -3.98 3.80 -13.03
N LEU A 159 -2.93 4.63 -13.03
CA LEU A 159 -2.01 4.74 -11.89
C LEU A 159 -2.69 5.31 -10.65
N LEU A 160 -3.49 6.38 -10.79
CA LEU A 160 -4.23 6.97 -9.68
C LEU A 160 -5.34 6.03 -9.17
N ARG A 161 -5.98 5.30 -10.08
CA ARG A 161 -6.98 4.28 -9.76
C ARG A 161 -6.35 3.15 -8.95
N GLY A 162 -5.20 2.65 -9.40
CA GLY A 162 -4.46 1.62 -8.69
C GLY A 162 -3.92 2.09 -7.34
N LEU A 163 -3.32 3.28 -7.26
CA LEU A 163 -2.59 3.71 -6.07
C LEU A 163 -3.47 4.41 -5.02
N PHE A 164 -4.50 5.13 -5.44
CA PHE A 164 -5.35 5.93 -4.56
C PHE A 164 -6.84 5.57 -4.67
N GLY A 165 -7.22 4.61 -5.51
CA GLY A 165 -8.63 4.28 -5.76
C GLY A 165 -9.38 5.37 -6.50
N TYR A 166 -8.70 6.17 -7.34
CA TYR A 166 -9.37 7.15 -8.20
C TYR A 166 -10.47 6.50 -9.05
N ASN A 167 -11.65 7.09 -9.00
CA ASN A 167 -12.79 6.79 -9.85
C ASN A 167 -13.26 8.13 -10.45
N GLY A 168 -13.34 8.20 -11.78
CA GLY A 168 -13.76 9.38 -12.55
C GLY A 168 -15.26 9.63 -12.45
N ASN A 169 -16.05 8.60 -12.15
CA ASN A 169 -17.49 8.66 -11.96
C ASN A 169 -17.94 7.85 -10.73
N PRO A 170 -17.52 8.23 -9.51
CA PRO A 170 -17.85 7.50 -8.29
C PRO A 170 -19.30 7.67 -7.90
N SER A 171 -19.85 6.61 -7.31
CA SER A 171 -21.11 6.70 -6.56
C SER A 171 -20.90 7.43 -5.23
N LEU A 172 -22.00 7.95 -4.66
CA LEU A 172 -21.96 8.60 -3.35
C LEU A 172 -21.47 7.67 -2.25
N LEU A 173 -21.80 6.38 -2.35
CA LEU A 173 -21.38 5.37 -1.38
C LEU A 173 -19.87 5.16 -1.39
N GLU A 174 -19.25 5.15 -2.56
CA GLU A 174 -17.80 5.05 -2.70
C GLU A 174 -17.09 6.26 -2.10
N LEU A 175 -17.58 7.46 -2.38
CA LEU A 175 -17.01 8.70 -1.85
C LEU A 175 -17.10 8.75 -0.32
N LEU A 176 -18.27 8.39 0.22
CA LEU A 176 -18.48 8.31 1.66
C LEU A 176 -17.63 7.21 2.29
N GLY A 177 -17.52 6.04 1.65
CA GLY A 177 -16.71 4.93 2.12
C GLY A 177 -15.23 5.28 2.18
N TYR A 178 -14.71 5.92 1.14
CA TYR A 178 -13.34 6.44 1.09
C TYR A 178 -13.09 7.45 2.21
N ALA A 179 -13.96 8.46 2.33
CA ALA A 179 -13.82 9.52 3.33
C ALA A 179 -13.95 9.00 4.76
N ALA A 180 -14.92 8.11 5.02
CA ALA A 180 -15.13 7.49 6.31
C ALA A 180 -13.92 6.64 6.72
N TYR A 181 -13.43 5.79 5.81
CA TYR A 181 -12.24 4.97 6.08
C TYR A 181 -11.02 5.86 6.36
N ALA A 182 -10.76 6.87 5.51
CA ALA A 182 -9.63 7.78 5.68
C ALA A 182 -9.72 8.55 7.01
N ALA A 183 -10.90 9.01 7.40
CA ALA A 183 -11.14 9.70 8.67
C ALA A 183 -10.89 8.77 9.87
N VAL A 184 -11.42 7.54 9.85
CA VAL A 184 -11.21 6.54 10.90
C VAL A 184 -9.73 6.19 11.02
N ALA A 185 -9.08 5.84 9.92
CA ALA A 185 -7.67 5.47 9.90
C ALA A 185 -6.76 6.63 10.35
N ALA A 186 -7.05 7.87 9.95
CA ALA A 186 -6.34 9.05 10.42
C ALA A 186 -6.56 9.30 11.92
N SER A 187 -7.78 9.09 12.42
CA SER A 187 -8.11 9.25 13.84
C SER A 187 -7.37 8.22 14.71
N LEU A 188 -7.31 6.96 14.26
CA LEU A 188 -6.58 5.86 14.89
C LEU A 188 -5.08 6.15 14.89
N TRP A 189 -4.54 6.61 13.77
CA TRP A 189 -3.13 6.96 13.70
C TRP A 189 -2.78 8.12 14.64
N ARG A 190 -3.63 9.16 14.72
CA ARG A 190 -3.47 10.28 15.66
C ARG A 190 -3.59 9.84 17.12
N SER A 191 -4.47 8.90 17.46
CA SER A 191 -4.62 8.41 18.85
C SER A 191 -3.39 7.59 19.28
N LEU A 192 -2.85 6.75 18.38
CA LEU A 192 -1.63 5.97 18.60
C LEU A 192 -0.39 6.87 18.72
N ALA A 193 -0.33 7.96 17.95
CA ALA A 193 0.73 8.95 18.07
C ALA A 193 0.66 9.77 19.38
N ARG A 194 -0.55 10.08 19.87
CA ARG A 194 -0.78 10.88 21.09
C ARG A 194 -0.50 10.12 22.39
N LYS A 195 -0.80 8.82 22.46
CA LYS A 195 -0.54 7.97 23.65
C LYS A 195 0.95 7.87 24.06
N ARG A 196 1.86 8.42 23.26
CA ARG A 196 3.32 8.41 23.49
C ARG A 196 3.86 9.74 24.03
N ARG A 197 3.02 10.76 24.24
CA ARG A 197 3.41 12.09 24.75
C ARG A 197 3.15 12.30 26.25
N THR A 198 2.80 11.26 27.01
CA THR A 198 2.79 11.35 28.48
C THR A 198 4.18 10.99 29.01
N PRO A 199 5.00 11.96 29.45
CA PRO A 199 6.20 11.66 30.19
C PRO A 199 5.76 11.23 31.60
N VAL A 200 6.29 10.12 32.08
CA VAL A 200 6.47 9.87 33.52
C VAL A 200 7.96 9.84 33.74
#